data_AF-A0A7C6RW06-F1
#
_entry.id   AF-A0A7C6RW06-F1
#
_cell.length_a   1.000
_cell.length_b   1.000
_cell.length_c   1.000
_cell.angle_alpha   90.00
_cell.angle_beta   90.00
_cell.angle_gamma   90.00
#
_symmetry.space_group_name_H-M   'P 1'
#
loop_
_entity.id
_entity.type
_entity.pdbx_description
1 polymer ?
#
loop_
_entity_poly.entity_id
_entity_poly.type
_entity_poly.pdbx_seq_one_letter_code
_entity_poly.pdbx_strand_id
1 'polypeptide(L)'
;MLVTQPESSERQASGPRIGLAMAGGGPVGLVYEIGALRALDEALDGIDFNRLDVYVGVSAGAVTAALLANQLKTEQICHIFISSESEEHALDPQIFLMPAFGEYWRRLASVPKLFWEACWRYWRNPLDLGFLQSLTRLGRALPTGFFDNEPIHEYLARMWNAPGRTNDFRQLANKLFVVAVDLDTGESVQFGAPGYDQVPISRAVQASTALPGLYPPVEIDGRYFVDGALRKTMHASVALREGLDLLLCLNPLVPFDARLAVKAGKPTQVGRLVEGGLPVVLSQTFRALIHSRLQVGMKQYDTEFERTDVILFEPDREDAKMFFTNVFSFSGRHWVCEHAYQTTRQDLLSRRAELEPILARHGIRMRVDLLEDRDRHYYTGLRDQRGLAAPARYRGRLVRDLHATLDQLQDCLGATAGGPSSQEGGCQAVKPNSRG
;
A
#
# COMPACT_ATOMS: atom_id res chain seq x y z
N MET A 1 -6.30 3.06 -44.86
CA MET A 1 -4.83 3.20 -44.90
C MET A 1 -4.29 2.30 -43.80
N LEU A 2 -3.93 1.06 -44.13
CA LEU A 2 -3.36 0.10 -43.18
C LEU A 2 -1.93 0.53 -42.89
N VAL A 3 -1.66 0.98 -41.66
CA VAL A 3 -0.30 1.19 -41.17
C VAL A 3 0.11 -0.11 -40.50
N THR A 4 0.77 -0.97 -41.26
CA THR A 4 1.48 -2.14 -40.73
C THR A 4 2.70 -1.64 -39.94
N GLN A 5 2.71 -1.88 -38.63
CA GLN A 5 3.91 -1.68 -37.83
C GLN A 5 4.96 -2.74 -38.25
N PRO A 6 6.24 -2.39 -38.36
CA PRO A 6 7.28 -3.35 -38.70
C PRO A 6 7.45 -4.34 -37.55
N GLU A 7 7.46 -5.63 -37.88
CA GLU A 7 7.88 -6.69 -36.97
C GLU A 7 9.30 -6.38 -36.46
N SER A 8 9.43 -6.07 -35.17
CA SER A 8 10.73 -5.83 -34.53
C SER A 8 11.43 -7.18 -34.32
N SER A 9 12.16 -7.64 -35.33
CA SER A 9 12.98 -8.87 -35.34
C SER A 9 14.36 -8.69 -34.67
N GLU A 10 14.43 -8.04 -33.50
CA GLU A 10 15.69 -7.86 -32.74
C GLU A 10 15.55 -8.26 -31.26
N ARG A 11 14.85 -9.37 -30.97
CA ARG A 11 14.78 -9.96 -29.61
C ARG A 11 15.88 -11.00 -29.37
N GLN A 12 17.15 -10.65 -29.59
CA GLN A 12 18.23 -11.64 -29.41
C GLN A 12 19.53 -11.00 -28.89
N ALA A 13 19.57 -10.63 -27.60
CA ALA A 13 20.82 -10.46 -26.83
C ALA A 13 20.64 -10.35 -25.30
N SER A 14 19.54 -9.79 -24.80
CA SER A 14 19.26 -9.64 -23.35
C SER A 14 18.26 -10.70 -22.87
N GLY A 15 18.34 -11.11 -21.60
CA GLY A 15 17.38 -12.04 -20.98
C GLY A 15 15.91 -11.55 -21.01
N PRO A 16 14.99 -12.29 -20.38
CA PRO A 16 13.55 -11.94 -20.40
C PRO A 16 13.32 -10.56 -19.80
N ARG A 17 12.40 -9.80 -20.41
CA ARG A 17 12.02 -8.48 -19.91
C ARG A 17 10.97 -8.62 -18.82
N ILE A 18 11.31 -8.22 -17.60
CA ILE A 18 10.48 -8.44 -16.42
C ILE A 18 10.04 -7.10 -15.86
N GLY A 19 8.76 -6.97 -15.53
CA GLY A 19 8.22 -5.79 -14.86
C GLY A 19 7.52 -6.09 -13.55
N LEU A 20 7.25 -5.03 -12.79
CA LEU A 20 6.49 -5.05 -11.54
C LEU A 20 5.38 -4.00 -11.58
N ALA A 21 4.15 -4.43 -11.31
CA ALA A 21 3.01 -3.54 -11.10
C ALA A 21 2.54 -3.63 -9.64
N MET A 22 2.49 -2.47 -8.98
CA MET A 22 2.17 -2.33 -7.56
C MET A 22 0.87 -1.55 -7.42
N ALA A 23 -0.11 -2.16 -6.77
CA ALA A 23 -1.43 -1.55 -6.63
C ALA A 23 -1.47 -0.45 -5.56
N GLY A 24 -2.58 0.29 -5.49
CA GLY A 24 -2.86 1.15 -4.36
C GLY A 24 -3.19 0.34 -3.10
N GLY A 25 -3.08 0.99 -1.93
CA GLY A 25 -3.30 0.28 -0.67
C GLY A 25 -3.32 1.11 0.62
N GLY A 26 -3.06 2.42 0.52
CA GLY A 26 -2.84 3.27 1.69
C GLY A 26 -1.70 2.77 2.58
N PRO A 27 -1.59 3.26 3.83
CA PRO A 27 -0.51 2.88 4.73
C PRO A 27 -0.45 1.36 5.01
N VAL A 28 -1.62 0.69 5.09
CA VAL A 28 -1.67 -0.76 5.34
C VAL A 28 -1.11 -1.53 4.15
N GLY A 29 -1.52 -1.13 2.94
CA GLY A 29 -1.03 -1.77 1.72
C GLY A 29 0.45 -1.53 1.48
N LEU A 30 0.99 -0.36 1.82
CA LEU A 30 2.44 -0.11 1.77
C LEU A 30 3.21 -1.13 2.62
N VAL A 31 2.79 -1.33 3.88
CA VAL A 31 3.45 -2.29 4.77
C VAL A 31 3.29 -3.73 4.28
N TYR A 32 2.12 -4.09 3.75
CA TYR A 32 1.90 -5.40 3.15
C TYR A 32 2.82 -5.65 1.95
N GLU A 33 2.87 -4.69 1.02
CA GLU A 33 3.69 -4.76 -0.19
C GLU A 33 5.16 -4.93 0.14
N ILE A 34 5.67 -4.23 1.16
CA ILE A 34 7.06 -4.37 1.62
C ILE A 34 7.34 -5.80 2.09
N GLY A 35 6.47 -6.39 2.90
CA GLY A 35 6.61 -7.76 3.39
C GLY A 35 6.50 -8.80 2.27
N ALA A 36 5.52 -8.64 1.38
CA ALA A 36 5.33 -9.51 0.23
C ALA A 36 6.52 -9.44 -0.74
N LEU A 37 6.96 -8.24 -1.08
CA LEU A 37 8.13 -8.01 -1.93
C LEU A 37 9.40 -8.61 -1.31
N ARG A 38 9.58 -8.48 0.01
CA ARG A 38 10.71 -9.12 0.71
C ARG A 38 10.66 -10.65 0.59
N ALA A 39 9.46 -11.23 0.70
CA ALA A 39 9.28 -12.67 0.49
C ALA A 39 9.58 -13.10 -0.94
N LEU A 40 9.15 -12.33 -1.95
CA LEU A 40 9.45 -12.63 -3.36
C LEU A 40 10.94 -12.54 -3.65
N ASP A 41 11.60 -11.47 -3.19
CA ASP A 41 13.04 -11.24 -3.35
C ASP A 41 13.88 -12.35 -2.72
N GLU A 42 13.44 -12.90 -1.58
CA GLU A 42 14.08 -14.08 -1.01
C GLU A 42 13.64 -15.38 -1.67
N ALA A 43 12.39 -15.56 -2.08
CA ALA A 43 11.94 -16.85 -2.58
C ALA A 43 12.34 -17.12 -4.04
N LEU A 44 12.62 -16.07 -4.82
CA LEU A 44 12.87 -16.16 -6.26
C LEU A 44 14.34 -15.92 -6.58
N ASP A 45 15.02 -16.95 -7.06
CA ASP A 45 16.38 -16.87 -7.59
C ASP A 45 16.34 -16.58 -9.10
N GLY A 46 17.31 -15.81 -9.62
CA GLY A 46 17.36 -15.39 -11.03
C GLY A 46 16.61 -14.09 -11.36
N ILE A 47 16.03 -13.41 -10.36
CA ILE A 47 15.43 -12.07 -10.50
C ILE A 47 16.07 -11.10 -9.52
N ASP A 48 16.29 -9.87 -9.95
CA ASP A 48 16.74 -8.76 -9.10
C ASP A 48 15.70 -7.65 -9.18
N PHE A 49 14.99 -7.41 -8.06
CA PHE A 49 13.91 -6.43 -7.98
C PHE A 49 14.38 -4.98 -8.14
N ASN A 50 15.68 -4.68 -8.10
CA ASN A 50 16.24 -3.37 -8.44
C ASN A 50 16.63 -3.22 -9.91
N ARG A 51 16.54 -4.30 -10.70
CA ARG A 51 16.94 -4.33 -12.11
C ARG A 51 15.83 -4.78 -13.06
N LEU A 52 14.57 -4.58 -12.67
CA LEU A 52 13.41 -4.87 -13.54
C LEU A 52 13.29 -3.83 -14.64
N ASP A 53 12.87 -4.20 -15.84
CA ASP A 53 12.75 -3.28 -16.98
C ASP A 53 11.78 -2.13 -16.73
N VAL A 54 10.66 -2.43 -16.05
CA VAL A 54 9.55 -1.50 -15.87
C VAL A 54 8.91 -1.66 -14.49
N TYR A 55 8.74 -0.54 -13.80
CA TYR A 55 7.98 -0.42 -12.57
C TYR A 55 6.73 0.43 -12.81
N VAL A 56 5.57 -0.04 -12.37
CA VAL A 56 4.32 0.72 -12.35
C VAL A 56 3.81 0.75 -10.92
N GLY A 57 3.52 1.93 -10.41
CA GLY A 57 3.01 2.09 -9.05
C GLY A 57 1.85 3.06 -8.95
N VAL A 58 0.95 2.76 -8.02
CA VAL A 58 -0.25 3.54 -7.71
C VAL A 58 -0.32 3.75 -6.21
N SER A 59 -0.49 4.98 -5.72
CA SER A 59 -0.65 5.27 -4.29
C SER A 59 0.49 4.67 -3.45
N ALA A 60 0.20 3.77 -2.50
CA ALA A 60 1.21 3.00 -1.76
C ALA A 60 2.22 2.30 -2.68
N GLY A 61 1.75 1.62 -3.73
CA GLY A 61 2.59 0.98 -4.72
C GLY A 61 3.48 1.95 -5.49
N ALA A 62 3.10 3.22 -5.63
CA ALA A 62 3.95 4.25 -6.23
C ALA A 62 5.16 4.57 -5.34
N VAL A 63 5.00 4.55 -4.02
CA VAL A 63 6.11 4.67 -3.07
C VAL A 63 7.06 3.49 -3.24
N THR A 64 6.56 2.26 -3.15
CA THR A 64 7.38 1.04 -3.22
C THR A 64 8.10 0.91 -4.56
N ALA A 65 7.40 1.14 -5.68
CA ALA A 65 7.96 1.12 -7.03
C ALA A 65 9.07 2.16 -7.21
N ALA A 66 8.86 3.38 -6.71
CA ALA A 66 9.85 4.45 -6.82
C ALA A 66 11.11 4.20 -5.97
N LEU A 67 10.97 3.53 -4.81
CA LEU A 67 12.11 3.09 -3.99
C LEU A 67 12.96 2.04 -4.73
N LEU A 68 12.31 1.02 -5.32
CA LEU A 68 13.00 0.00 -6.10
C LEU A 68 13.72 0.57 -7.32
N ALA A 69 13.04 1.44 -8.08
CA ALA A 69 13.62 2.12 -9.24
C ALA A 69 14.82 2.99 -8.86
N ASN A 70 14.81 3.58 -7.65
CA ASN A 70 15.94 4.30 -7.04
C ASN A 70 16.99 3.39 -6.36
N GLN A 71 17.01 2.10 -6.69
CA GLN A 71 18.03 1.15 -6.25
C GLN A 71 18.04 0.87 -4.73
N LEU A 72 16.92 1.10 -4.02
CA LEU A 72 16.78 0.62 -2.66
C LEU A 72 16.40 -0.86 -2.66
N LYS A 73 17.21 -1.69 -2.01
CA LYS A 73 16.93 -3.11 -1.86
C LYS A 73 15.75 -3.35 -0.92
N THR A 74 15.09 -4.50 -1.06
CA THR A 74 13.94 -4.87 -0.22
C THR A 74 14.30 -4.85 1.27
N GLU A 75 15.53 -5.23 1.62
CA GLU A 75 16.05 -5.15 3.00
C GLU A 75 16.07 -3.73 3.54
N GLN A 76 16.57 -2.79 2.73
CA GLN A 76 16.68 -1.38 3.10
C GLN A 76 15.30 -0.77 3.25
N ILE A 77 14.36 -1.14 2.37
CA ILE A 77 12.96 -0.68 2.46
C ILE A 77 12.32 -1.21 3.76
N CYS A 78 12.48 -2.48 4.11
CA CYS A 78 12.01 -3.02 5.39
C CYS A 78 12.59 -2.24 6.57
N HIS A 79 13.90 -1.97 6.55
CA HIS A 79 14.56 -1.24 7.63
C HIS A 79 14.05 0.21 7.79
N ILE A 80 13.77 0.91 6.69
CA ILE A 80 13.30 2.30 6.70
C ILE A 80 11.84 2.42 7.21
N PHE A 81 10.97 1.52 6.76
CA PHE A 81 9.52 1.65 6.96
C PHE A 81 8.98 0.82 8.13
N ILE A 82 9.67 -0.26 8.52
CA ILE A 82 9.18 -1.21 9.53
C ILE A 82 9.98 -1.11 10.83
N SER A 83 11.31 -1.01 10.76
CA SER A 83 12.19 -1.02 11.93
C SER A 83 12.24 0.35 12.64
N SER A 84 12.19 0.35 13.98
CA SER A 84 12.28 1.57 14.81
C SER A 84 13.71 2.08 15.02
N GLU A 85 14.72 1.30 14.63
CA GLU A 85 16.15 1.58 14.85
C GLU A 85 16.82 2.39 13.72
N SER A 86 16.02 2.93 12.80
CA SER A 86 16.52 3.70 11.67
C SER A 86 16.95 5.10 12.09
N GLU A 87 18.17 5.24 12.62
CA GLU A 87 18.76 6.54 13.02
C GLU A 87 18.93 7.52 11.85
N GLU A 88 19.05 7.02 10.62
CA GLU A 88 19.41 7.87 9.47
C GLU A 88 18.18 8.32 8.63
N HIS A 89 17.09 7.52 8.55
CA HIS A 89 15.94 7.82 7.67
C HIS A 89 14.58 7.28 8.15
N ALA A 90 14.32 7.12 9.47
CA ALA A 90 13.06 6.51 9.93
C ALA A 90 11.85 7.32 9.43
N LEU A 91 10.88 6.63 8.82
CA LEU A 91 9.60 7.25 8.48
C LEU A 91 8.75 7.38 9.74
N ASP A 92 8.50 8.61 10.20
CA ASP A 92 7.52 8.85 11.26
C ASP A 92 6.11 8.61 10.69
N PRO A 93 5.32 7.64 11.20
CA PRO A 93 3.96 7.40 10.72
C PRO A 93 3.02 8.60 10.88
N GLN A 94 3.36 9.56 11.74
CA GLN A 94 2.59 10.80 11.92
C GLN A 94 2.54 11.65 10.66
N ILE A 95 3.49 11.50 9.73
CA ILE A 95 3.49 12.26 8.46
C ILE A 95 2.21 12.02 7.65
N PHE A 96 1.58 10.85 7.78
CA PHE A 96 0.35 10.51 7.05
C PHE A 96 -0.90 11.15 7.67
N LEU A 97 -0.82 11.62 8.91
CA LEU A 97 -1.94 12.11 9.72
C LEU A 97 -1.79 13.59 10.10
N MET A 98 -0.89 14.33 9.44
CA MET A 98 -0.73 15.76 9.67
C MET A 98 -1.99 16.51 9.22
N PRO A 99 -2.63 17.33 10.07
CA PRO A 99 -3.84 18.05 9.66
C PRO A 99 -3.59 19.04 8.53
N ALA A 100 -4.51 19.11 7.57
CA ALA A 100 -4.44 20.02 6.42
C ALA A 100 -4.76 21.47 6.77
N PHE A 101 -4.00 22.10 7.67
CA PHE A 101 -4.27 23.47 8.14
C PHE A 101 -4.37 24.49 6.99
N GLY A 102 -3.54 24.35 5.95
CA GLY A 102 -3.60 25.22 4.77
C GLY A 102 -4.93 25.12 4.03
N GLU A 103 -5.46 23.90 3.87
CA GLU A 103 -6.78 23.66 3.29
C GLU A 103 -7.89 24.23 4.18
N TYR A 104 -7.82 24.00 5.49
CA TYR A 104 -8.82 24.50 6.44
C TYR A 104 -8.92 26.02 6.41
N TRP A 105 -7.77 26.72 6.41
CA TRP A 105 -7.75 28.18 6.32
C TRP A 105 -8.29 28.68 4.98
N ARG A 106 -7.91 28.05 3.87
CA ARG A 106 -8.40 28.41 2.53
C ARG A 106 -9.92 28.28 2.44
N ARG A 107 -10.47 27.21 3.01
CA ARG A 107 -11.92 26.97 3.06
C ARG A 107 -12.63 27.94 3.98
N LEU A 108 -12.12 28.19 5.17
CA LEU A 108 -12.71 29.13 6.12
C LEU A 108 -12.71 30.57 5.56
N ALA A 109 -11.63 30.98 4.89
CA ALA A 109 -11.54 32.27 4.21
C ALA A 109 -12.57 32.43 3.07
N SER A 110 -13.04 31.32 2.48
CA SER A 110 -14.07 31.34 1.45
C SER A 110 -15.50 31.49 2.00
N VAL A 111 -15.72 31.19 3.30
CA VAL A 111 -17.04 31.19 3.93
C VAL A 111 -17.73 32.55 3.87
N PRO A 112 -17.10 33.70 4.22
CA PRO A 112 -17.78 35.00 4.17
C PRO A 112 -18.29 35.34 2.78
N LYS A 113 -17.49 35.04 1.74
CA LYS A 113 -17.88 35.26 0.35
C LYS A 113 -19.04 34.36 -0.07
N LEU A 114 -18.96 33.07 0.23
CA LEU A 114 -20.03 32.11 -0.10
C LEU A 114 -21.33 32.43 0.65
N PHE A 115 -21.23 32.86 1.91
CA PHE A 115 -22.36 33.29 2.71
C PHE A 115 -23.02 34.56 2.13
N TRP A 116 -22.21 35.54 1.73
CA TRP A 116 -22.70 36.75 1.06
C TRP A 116 -23.39 36.42 -0.26
N GLU A 117 -22.80 35.55 -1.10
CA GLU A 117 -23.42 35.09 -2.34
C GLU A 117 -24.76 34.37 -2.10
N ALA A 118 -24.85 33.56 -1.05
CA ALA A 118 -26.09 32.88 -0.67
C ALA A 118 -27.17 33.90 -0.22
N CYS A 119 -26.82 34.85 0.64
CA CYS A 119 -27.74 35.89 1.11
C CYS A 119 -28.23 36.79 -0.03
N TRP A 120 -27.32 37.25 -0.88
CA TRP A 120 -27.65 38.08 -2.05
C TRP A 120 -28.61 37.40 -3.01
N ARG A 121 -28.42 36.09 -3.22
CA ARG A 121 -29.27 35.29 -4.11
C ARG A 121 -30.67 35.05 -3.52
N TYR A 122 -30.75 34.78 -2.22
CA TYR A 122 -32.02 34.67 -1.50
C TYR A 122 -32.81 35.97 -1.60
N TRP A 123 -32.15 37.12 -1.39
CA TRP A 123 -32.80 38.42 -1.49
C TRP A 123 -33.31 38.75 -2.91
N ARG A 124 -32.57 38.34 -3.96
CA ARG A 124 -32.98 38.56 -5.36
C ARG A 124 -34.09 37.63 -5.85
N ASN A 125 -34.23 36.41 -5.31
CA ASN A 125 -35.24 35.45 -5.74
C ASN A 125 -35.91 34.76 -4.53
N PRO A 126 -36.63 35.52 -3.66
CA PRO A 126 -37.16 34.98 -2.41
C PRO A 126 -38.33 33.99 -2.61
N LEU A 127 -38.96 33.99 -3.79
CA LEU A 127 -40.12 33.16 -4.12
C LEU A 127 -39.79 31.87 -4.89
N ASP A 128 -38.58 31.73 -5.44
CA ASP A 128 -38.18 30.60 -6.30
C ASP A 128 -37.31 29.54 -5.59
N LEU A 129 -36.68 29.86 -4.46
CA LEU A 129 -35.72 28.98 -3.77
C LEU A 129 -35.91 29.00 -2.25
N GLY A 130 -35.99 27.81 -1.65
CA GLY A 130 -35.99 27.68 -0.18
C GLY A 130 -34.66 28.13 0.42
N PHE A 131 -34.68 28.67 1.65
CA PHE A 131 -33.47 29.07 2.39
C PHE A 131 -32.43 27.95 2.47
N LEU A 132 -32.86 26.71 2.69
CA LEU A 132 -32.00 25.52 2.71
C LEU A 132 -31.27 25.28 1.38
N GLN A 133 -31.92 25.52 0.23
CA GLN A 133 -31.27 25.41 -1.08
C GLN A 133 -30.18 26.46 -1.28
N SER A 134 -30.37 27.67 -0.73
CA SER A 134 -29.34 28.72 -0.79
C SER A 134 -28.10 28.36 0.04
N LEU A 135 -28.31 27.65 1.17
CA LEU A 135 -27.23 27.15 2.02
C LEU A 135 -26.44 25.98 1.42
N THR A 136 -26.98 25.22 0.46
CA THR A 136 -26.23 24.11 -0.19
C THR A 136 -24.90 24.55 -0.82
N ARG A 137 -24.78 25.83 -1.22
CA ARG A 137 -23.55 26.41 -1.77
C ARG A 137 -22.44 26.56 -0.75
N LEU A 138 -22.77 26.66 0.54
CA LEU A 138 -21.78 26.64 1.62
C LEU A 138 -21.05 25.30 1.69
N GLY A 139 -21.60 24.23 1.09
CA GLY A 139 -20.89 22.96 0.92
C GLY A 139 -19.55 23.09 0.19
N ARG A 140 -19.32 24.15 -0.61
CA ARG A 140 -18.02 24.44 -1.26
C ARG A 140 -16.91 24.83 -0.27
N ALA A 141 -17.29 25.22 0.94
CA ALA A 141 -16.37 25.48 2.04
C ALA A 141 -16.03 24.21 2.83
N LEU A 142 -16.59 23.04 2.47
CA LEU A 142 -16.12 21.80 3.08
C LEU A 142 -14.70 21.49 2.58
N PRO A 143 -13.80 21.05 3.47
CA PRO A 143 -12.46 20.65 3.09
C PRO A 143 -12.51 19.46 2.12
N THR A 144 -11.62 19.47 1.12
CA THR A 144 -11.50 18.36 0.17
C THR A 144 -10.66 17.20 0.72
N GLY A 145 -9.90 17.44 1.80
CA GLY A 145 -9.16 16.43 2.56
C GLY A 145 -8.89 16.91 3.99
N PHE A 146 -8.75 15.97 4.92
CA PHE A 146 -8.50 16.25 6.35
C PHE A 146 -7.01 16.25 6.71
N PHE A 147 -6.19 15.57 5.93
CA PHE A 147 -4.75 15.47 6.18
C PHE A 147 -3.97 16.08 5.01
N ASP A 148 -2.76 16.55 5.30
CA ASP A 148 -1.82 17.03 4.29
C ASP A 148 -0.88 15.89 3.90
N ASN A 149 -0.61 15.75 2.61
CA ASN A 149 0.37 14.80 2.09
C ASN A 149 1.65 15.47 1.58
N GLU A 150 1.79 16.80 1.71
CA GLU A 150 3.06 17.50 1.47
C GLU A 150 4.25 16.92 2.27
N PRO A 151 4.10 16.49 3.53
CA PRO A 151 5.19 15.82 4.25
C PRO A 151 5.71 14.54 3.57
N ILE A 152 4.85 13.81 2.85
CA ILE A 152 5.25 12.63 2.07
C ILE A 152 6.15 13.07 0.90
N HIS A 153 5.76 14.14 0.19
CA HIS A 153 6.57 14.73 -0.87
C HIS A 153 7.95 15.16 -0.35
N GLU A 154 7.99 15.89 0.76
CA GLU A 154 9.24 16.39 1.33
C GLU A 154 10.16 15.26 1.77
N TYR A 155 9.63 14.23 2.43
CA TYR A 155 10.40 13.08 2.88
C TYR A 155 11.05 12.35 1.69
N LEU A 156 10.26 12.05 0.64
CA LEU A 156 10.76 11.37 -0.55
C LEU A 156 11.74 12.25 -1.35
N ALA A 157 11.46 13.56 -1.46
CA ALA A 157 12.36 14.50 -2.11
C ALA A 157 13.74 14.54 -1.42
N ARG A 158 13.77 14.59 -0.08
CA ARG A 158 15.01 14.51 0.70
C ARG A 158 15.74 13.19 0.45
N MET A 159 15.01 12.07 0.46
CA MET A 159 15.58 10.74 0.23
C MET A 159 16.21 10.59 -1.17
N TRP A 160 15.60 11.16 -2.20
CA TRP A 160 16.04 11.05 -3.59
C TRP A 160 17.06 12.10 -4.03
N ASN A 161 17.21 13.19 -3.27
CA ASN A 161 18.31 14.12 -3.44
C ASN A 161 19.61 13.66 -2.76
N ALA A 162 19.60 12.53 -2.05
CA ALA A 162 20.80 11.92 -1.50
C ALA A 162 21.75 11.42 -2.61
N PRO A 163 23.07 11.42 -2.40
CA PRO A 163 24.04 10.98 -3.42
C PRO A 163 23.73 9.58 -3.96
N GLY A 164 23.75 9.44 -5.28
CA GLY A 164 23.48 8.16 -5.97
C GLY A 164 22.00 7.83 -6.21
N ARG A 165 21.09 8.75 -5.88
CA ARG A 165 19.65 8.67 -6.18
C ARG A 165 19.20 9.86 -7.02
N THR A 166 17.98 9.82 -7.52
CA THR A 166 17.43 10.91 -8.33
C THR A 166 15.93 11.08 -8.11
N ASN A 167 15.50 12.35 -8.13
CA ASN A 167 14.09 12.72 -8.11
C ASN A 167 13.54 13.02 -9.52
N ASP A 168 14.25 12.60 -10.56
CA ASP A 168 13.93 12.83 -11.98
C ASP A 168 13.76 11.49 -12.70
N PHE A 169 12.58 11.26 -13.29
CA PHE A 169 12.27 10.01 -14.00
C PHE A 169 13.28 9.71 -15.11
N ARG A 170 13.80 10.75 -15.78
CA ARG A 170 14.69 10.62 -16.94
C ARG A 170 16.09 10.17 -16.59
N GLN A 171 16.44 10.23 -15.30
CA GLN A 171 17.76 9.85 -14.77
C GLN A 171 17.75 8.46 -14.14
N LEU A 172 16.59 7.80 -14.05
CA LEU A 172 16.49 6.43 -13.56
C LEU A 172 17.12 5.46 -14.56
N ALA A 173 17.76 4.41 -14.05
CA ALA A 173 18.31 3.35 -14.89
C ALA A 173 17.21 2.50 -15.57
N ASN A 174 16.04 2.45 -14.96
CA ASN A 174 14.93 1.59 -15.33
C ASN A 174 13.63 2.42 -15.38
N LYS A 175 12.66 2.02 -16.21
CA LYS A 175 11.45 2.81 -16.40
C LYS A 175 10.56 2.76 -15.17
N LEU A 176 10.15 3.91 -14.66
CA LEU A 176 9.17 4.04 -13.59
C LEU A 176 7.97 4.82 -14.10
N PHE A 177 6.78 4.27 -13.90
CA PHE A 177 5.53 4.98 -14.10
C PHE A 177 4.77 5.10 -12.78
N VAL A 178 4.47 6.35 -12.41
CA VAL A 178 3.61 6.66 -11.27
C VAL A 178 2.26 7.13 -11.81
N VAL A 179 1.18 6.43 -11.47
CA VAL A 179 -0.14 6.70 -12.07
C VAL A 179 -1.03 7.47 -11.11
N ALA A 180 -1.57 8.60 -11.58
CA ALA A 180 -2.58 9.39 -10.89
C ALA A 180 -3.80 9.59 -11.81
N VAL A 181 -4.85 10.24 -11.29
CA VAL A 181 -6.01 10.65 -12.08
C VAL A 181 -6.09 12.18 -12.09
N ASP A 182 -6.21 12.76 -13.27
CA ASP A 182 -6.58 14.16 -13.43
C ASP A 182 -8.04 14.35 -12.98
N LEU A 183 -8.25 15.23 -12.00
CA LEU A 183 -9.53 15.39 -11.31
C LEU A 183 -10.64 15.91 -12.22
N ASP A 184 -10.32 16.82 -13.15
CA ASP A 184 -11.30 17.51 -13.98
C ASP A 184 -11.73 16.65 -15.18
N THR A 185 -10.81 15.89 -15.75
CA THR A 185 -11.06 15.01 -16.90
C THR A 185 -11.43 13.58 -16.50
N GLY A 186 -11.04 13.14 -15.30
CA GLY A 186 -11.13 11.74 -14.88
C GLY A 186 -10.16 10.81 -15.61
N GLU A 187 -9.22 11.36 -16.38
CA GLU A 187 -8.25 10.57 -17.14
C GLU A 187 -7.05 10.13 -16.30
N SER A 188 -6.48 8.97 -16.64
CA SER A 188 -5.28 8.49 -15.95
C SER A 188 -4.06 9.12 -16.57
N VAL A 189 -3.22 9.71 -15.73
CA VAL A 189 -1.95 10.31 -16.12
C VAL A 189 -0.81 9.43 -15.60
N GLN A 190 0.15 9.16 -16.48
CA GLN A 190 1.31 8.33 -16.21
C GLN A 190 2.54 9.25 -16.09
N PHE A 191 2.88 9.64 -14.87
CA PHE A 191 4.15 10.35 -14.63
C PHE A 191 5.31 9.42 -14.96
N GLY A 192 6.34 9.95 -15.63
CA GLY A 192 7.41 9.17 -16.23
C GLY A 192 7.20 8.82 -17.71
N ALA A 193 5.99 9.01 -18.26
CA ALA A 193 5.75 8.98 -19.70
C ALA A 193 6.12 10.32 -20.35
N PRO A 194 6.38 10.37 -21.68
CA PRO A 194 6.67 11.60 -22.39
C PRO A 194 5.63 12.70 -22.12
N GLY A 195 6.09 13.87 -21.70
CA GLY A 195 5.25 15.03 -21.36
C GLY A 195 4.89 15.16 -19.87
N TYR A 196 5.19 14.13 -19.07
CA TYR A 196 5.06 14.12 -17.61
C TYR A 196 6.32 13.62 -16.90
N ASP A 197 7.40 13.34 -17.64
CA ASP A 197 8.69 12.86 -17.16
C ASP A 197 9.55 13.98 -16.56
N GLN A 198 9.18 15.24 -16.76
CA GLN A 198 9.75 16.42 -16.10
C GLN A 198 9.28 16.61 -14.65
N VAL A 199 8.14 16.00 -14.28
CA VAL A 199 7.56 16.14 -12.94
C VAL A 199 8.45 15.40 -11.95
N PRO A 200 8.86 16.00 -10.82
CA PRO A 200 9.65 15.29 -9.83
C PRO A 200 8.94 14.03 -9.34
N ILE A 201 9.68 12.93 -9.20
CA ILE A 201 9.11 11.64 -8.76
C ILE A 201 8.35 11.83 -7.43
N SER A 202 8.85 12.66 -6.51
CA SER A 202 8.23 12.85 -5.20
C SER A 202 6.90 13.57 -5.29
N ARG A 203 6.77 14.47 -6.26
CA ARG A 203 5.51 15.18 -6.54
C ARG A 203 4.52 14.27 -7.25
N ALA A 204 4.99 13.42 -8.16
CA ALA A 204 4.16 12.40 -8.80
C ALA A 204 3.60 11.39 -7.78
N VAL A 205 4.43 10.92 -6.84
CA VAL A 205 4.01 10.02 -5.77
C VAL A 205 3.01 10.71 -4.83
N GLN A 206 3.24 11.97 -4.48
CA GLN A 206 2.27 12.76 -3.72
C GLN A 206 0.90 12.84 -4.42
N ALA A 207 0.88 13.15 -5.72
CA ALA A 207 -0.36 13.15 -6.52
C ALA A 207 -1.04 11.78 -6.55
N SER A 208 -0.26 10.70 -6.75
CA SER A 208 -0.77 9.33 -6.81
C SER A 208 -1.30 8.81 -5.47
N THR A 209 -0.89 9.43 -4.34
CA THR A 209 -1.35 9.10 -2.98
C THR A 209 -2.48 10.01 -2.48
N ALA A 210 -2.89 11.02 -3.26
CA ALA A 210 -3.88 12.01 -2.86
C ALA A 210 -5.32 11.46 -2.92
N LEU A 211 -5.65 10.59 -1.97
CA LEU A 211 -6.97 9.94 -1.90
C LEU A 211 -8.06 10.96 -1.51
N PRO A 212 -9.11 11.15 -2.32
CA PRO A 212 -10.17 12.11 -2.04
C PRO A 212 -10.84 11.87 -0.68
N GLY A 213 -11.10 12.97 0.04
CA GLY A 213 -11.63 12.95 1.39
C GLY A 213 -10.57 12.71 2.46
N LEU A 214 -9.42 12.08 2.13
CA LEU A 214 -8.28 11.95 3.04
C LEU A 214 -7.29 13.10 2.84
N TYR A 215 -6.80 13.28 1.60
CA TYR A 215 -5.85 14.31 1.22
C TYR A 215 -6.45 15.25 0.15
N PRO A 216 -6.12 16.55 0.17
CA PRO A 216 -6.47 17.47 -0.91
C PRO A 216 -5.88 17.04 -2.27
N PRO A 217 -6.52 17.37 -3.40
CA PRO A 217 -5.92 17.20 -4.73
C PRO A 217 -4.61 17.98 -4.86
N VAL A 218 -3.64 17.38 -5.55
CA VAL A 218 -2.29 17.94 -5.73
C VAL A 218 -2.23 18.71 -7.04
N GLU A 219 -1.80 19.97 -6.97
CA GLU A 219 -1.61 20.80 -8.15
C GLU A 219 -0.23 20.56 -8.78
N ILE A 220 -0.22 20.28 -10.10
CA ILE A 220 0.97 20.14 -10.94
C ILE A 220 0.65 20.84 -12.27
N ASP A 221 1.47 21.81 -12.68
CA ASP A 221 1.33 22.56 -13.93
C ASP A 221 -0.09 23.12 -14.16
N GLY A 222 -0.73 23.62 -13.10
CA GLY A 222 -2.08 24.22 -13.14
C GLY A 222 -3.23 23.21 -13.25
N ARG A 223 -2.95 21.92 -13.10
CA ARG A 223 -3.95 20.83 -13.09
C ARG A 223 -3.97 20.13 -11.75
N TYR A 224 -5.13 19.62 -11.35
CA TYR A 224 -5.30 18.93 -10.07
C TYR A 224 -5.36 17.42 -10.25
N PHE A 225 -4.57 16.71 -9.46
CA PHE A 225 -4.43 15.27 -9.51
C PHE A 225 -4.84 14.62 -8.20
N VAL A 226 -5.43 13.44 -8.30
CA VAL A 226 -5.87 12.59 -7.19
C VAL A 226 -5.38 11.16 -7.37
N ASP A 227 -5.55 10.34 -6.33
CA ASP A 227 -5.08 8.95 -6.28
C ASP A 227 -5.50 8.12 -7.51
N GLY A 228 -4.52 7.42 -8.10
CA GLY A 228 -4.69 6.59 -9.29
C GLY A 228 -5.64 5.40 -9.10
N ALA A 229 -5.79 4.92 -7.86
CA ALA A 229 -6.61 3.77 -7.49
C ALA A 229 -8.11 4.00 -7.73
N LEU A 230 -8.55 5.27 -7.87
CA LEU A 230 -9.94 5.62 -8.17
C LEU A 230 -10.41 5.02 -9.51
N ARG A 231 -9.52 4.97 -10.52
CA ARG A 231 -9.85 4.45 -11.85
C ARG A 231 -9.49 2.97 -11.99
N LYS A 232 -8.25 2.60 -11.63
CA LYS A 232 -7.78 1.20 -11.60
C LYS A 232 -6.80 1.02 -10.46
N THR A 233 -6.85 -0.13 -9.79
CA THR A 233 -6.02 -0.39 -8.60
C THR A 233 -4.52 -0.47 -8.91
N MET A 234 -4.12 -1.04 -10.06
CA MET A 234 -2.71 -1.40 -10.34
C MET A 234 -2.19 -0.97 -11.71
N HIS A 235 -3.06 -0.45 -12.60
CA HIS A 235 -2.70 0.03 -13.95
C HIS A 235 -1.72 -0.87 -14.75
N ALA A 236 -1.76 -2.19 -14.55
CA ALA A 236 -0.83 -3.17 -15.13
C ALA A 236 -0.69 -3.07 -16.66
N SER A 237 -1.75 -2.65 -17.38
CA SER A 237 -1.71 -2.36 -18.81
C SER A 237 -0.62 -1.36 -19.23
N VAL A 238 -0.19 -0.46 -18.32
CA VAL A 238 0.91 0.47 -18.58
C VAL A 238 2.23 -0.30 -18.74
N ALA A 239 2.50 -1.26 -17.86
CA ALA A 239 3.67 -2.13 -17.96
C ALA A 239 3.58 -3.07 -19.17
N LEU A 240 2.41 -3.67 -19.41
CA LEU A 240 2.22 -4.64 -20.50
C LEU A 240 2.48 -4.04 -21.89
N ARG A 241 2.12 -2.77 -22.10
CA ARG A 241 2.39 -2.05 -23.36
C ARG A 241 3.88 -1.79 -23.62
N GLU A 242 4.73 -1.91 -22.62
CA GLU A 242 6.18 -1.83 -22.78
C GLU A 242 6.77 -3.12 -23.36
N GLY A 243 5.96 -4.16 -23.62
CA GLY A 243 6.39 -5.39 -24.29
C GLY A 243 7.22 -6.31 -23.40
N LEU A 244 6.77 -6.51 -22.15
CA LEU A 244 7.36 -7.41 -21.16
C LEU A 244 7.09 -8.88 -21.50
N ASP A 245 7.97 -9.77 -21.04
CA ASP A 245 7.79 -11.22 -21.11
C ASP A 245 7.13 -11.76 -19.83
N LEU A 246 7.41 -11.14 -18.68
CA LEU A 246 6.80 -11.44 -17.38
C LEU A 246 6.42 -10.15 -16.64
N LEU A 247 5.21 -10.14 -16.07
CA LEU A 247 4.76 -9.08 -15.18
C LEU A 247 4.36 -9.66 -13.82
N LEU A 248 5.09 -9.27 -12.78
CA LEU A 248 4.71 -9.55 -11.40
C LEU A 248 3.77 -8.45 -10.89
N CYS A 249 2.70 -8.84 -10.22
CA CYS A 249 1.65 -7.94 -9.74
C CYS A 249 1.43 -8.14 -8.23
N LEU A 250 1.46 -7.06 -7.45
CA LEU A 250 1.14 -7.08 -6.01
C LEU A 250 -0.10 -6.22 -5.75
N ASN A 251 -1.16 -6.83 -5.20
CA ASN A 251 -2.38 -6.12 -4.83
C ASN A 251 -2.77 -6.36 -3.36
N PRO A 252 -2.58 -5.38 -2.45
CA PRO A 252 -3.02 -5.50 -1.06
C PRO A 252 -4.53 -5.22 -0.86
N LEU A 253 -5.21 -4.64 -1.85
CA LEU A 253 -6.62 -4.21 -1.73
C LEU A 253 -7.58 -5.28 -2.20
N VAL A 254 -7.81 -6.22 -1.29
CA VAL A 254 -8.78 -7.30 -1.48
C VAL A 254 -9.97 -7.09 -0.53
N PRO A 255 -11.22 -7.32 -0.97
CA PRO A 255 -12.39 -7.22 -0.12
C PRO A 255 -12.46 -8.40 0.86
N PHE A 256 -12.75 -8.10 2.12
CA PHE A 256 -12.88 -9.10 3.17
C PHE A 256 -14.18 -9.89 3.03
N ASP A 257 -14.10 -11.21 3.17
CA ASP A 257 -15.25 -12.11 3.19
C ASP A 257 -15.43 -12.72 4.59
N ALA A 258 -16.34 -12.11 5.36
CA ALA A 258 -16.68 -12.56 6.71
C ALA A 258 -17.23 -14.00 6.74
N ARG A 259 -17.89 -14.47 5.67
CA ARG A 259 -18.43 -15.84 5.64
C ARG A 259 -17.32 -16.86 5.44
N LEU A 260 -16.32 -16.55 4.61
CA LEU A 260 -15.15 -17.41 4.45
C LEU A 260 -14.34 -17.45 5.75
N ALA A 261 -14.12 -16.31 6.41
CA ALA A 261 -13.44 -16.26 7.70
C ALA A 261 -14.10 -17.16 8.77
N VAL A 262 -15.44 -17.10 8.89
CA VAL A 262 -16.19 -17.97 9.80
C VAL A 262 -16.05 -19.44 9.42
N LYS A 263 -16.13 -19.78 8.12
CA LYS A 263 -15.93 -21.17 7.66
C LYS A 263 -14.52 -21.69 7.93
N ALA A 264 -13.51 -20.83 7.83
CA ALA A 264 -12.12 -21.15 8.14
C ALA A 264 -11.81 -21.20 9.65
N GLY A 265 -12.80 -20.93 10.52
CA GLY A 265 -12.62 -20.88 11.96
C GLY A 265 -11.75 -19.70 12.43
N LYS A 266 -11.56 -18.68 11.57
CA LYS A 266 -10.76 -17.49 11.89
C LYS A 266 -11.60 -16.51 12.73
N PRO A 267 -11.11 -16.04 13.89
CA PRO A 267 -11.85 -15.11 14.72
C PRO A 267 -12.05 -13.78 14.00
N THR A 268 -13.31 -13.34 13.87
CA THR A 268 -13.67 -12.03 13.35
C THR A 268 -13.74 -11.05 14.51
N GLN A 269 -12.92 -9.99 14.51
CA GLN A 269 -12.96 -8.94 15.55
C GLN A 269 -14.29 -8.19 15.60
N VAL A 270 -15.09 -8.29 14.54
CA VAL A 270 -16.39 -7.63 14.39
C VAL A 270 -17.37 -8.66 13.85
N GLY A 271 -18.55 -8.82 14.46
CA GLY A 271 -19.53 -9.83 14.04
C GLY A 271 -20.11 -9.53 12.65
N ARG A 272 -20.42 -8.26 12.38
CA ARG A 272 -20.82 -7.76 11.05
C ARG A 272 -20.04 -6.51 10.71
N LEU A 273 -19.61 -6.36 9.45
CA LEU A 273 -18.86 -5.19 8.98
C LEU A 273 -19.55 -3.84 9.27
N VAL A 274 -20.88 -3.81 9.35
CA VAL A 274 -21.66 -2.61 9.68
C VAL A 274 -21.40 -2.10 11.11
N GLU A 275 -21.02 -2.99 12.04
CA GLU A 275 -20.70 -2.64 13.43
C GLU A 275 -19.39 -1.85 13.53
N GLY A 276 -18.51 -1.93 12.51
CA GLY A 276 -17.31 -1.12 12.39
C GLY A 276 -17.56 0.34 11.98
N GLY A 277 -18.83 0.74 11.80
CA GLY A 277 -19.23 2.10 11.46
C GLY A 277 -18.88 2.53 10.04
N LEU A 278 -19.07 3.82 9.77
CA LEU A 278 -18.89 4.41 8.43
C LEU A 278 -17.50 4.15 7.81
N PRO A 279 -16.37 4.25 8.54
CA PRO A 279 -15.05 3.98 7.96
C PRO A 279 -14.87 2.55 7.43
N VAL A 280 -15.34 1.55 8.19
CA VAL A 280 -15.26 0.14 7.78
C VAL A 280 -16.18 -0.14 6.59
N VAL A 281 -17.39 0.42 6.60
CA VAL A 281 -18.34 0.30 5.47
C VAL A 281 -17.78 0.93 4.20
N LEU A 282 -17.22 2.13 4.28
CA LEU A 282 -16.59 2.80 3.13
C LEU A 282 -15.37 2.03 2.63
N SER A 283 -14.48 1.58 3.53
CA SER A 283 -13.30 0.77 3.18
C SER A 283 -13.69 -0.51 2.45
N GLN A 284 -14.66 -1.27 2.98
CA GLN A 284 -15.14 -2.49 2.33
C GLN A 284 -15.78 -2.20 0.96
N THR A 285 -16.63 -1.16 0.88
CA THR A 285 -17.30 -0.80 -0.38
C THR A 285 -16.29 -0.38 -1.44
N PHE A 286 -15.29 0.42 -1.05
CA PHE A 286 -14.20 0.83 -1.92
C PHE A 286 -13.39 -0.38 -2.42
N ARG A 287 -12.97 -1.28 -1.52
CA ARG A 287 -12.27 -2.53 -1.86
C ARG A 287 -13.08 -3.40 -2.83
N ALA A 288 -14.39 -3.53 -2.62
CA ALA A 288 -15.24 -4.32 -3.52
C ALA A 288 -15.33 -3.71 -4.93
N LEU A 289 -15.47 -2.38 -5.04
CA LEU A 289 -15.54 -1.67 -6.32
C LEU A 289 -14.25 -1.80 -7.12
N ILE A 290 -13.09 -1.53 -6.49
CA ILE A 290 -11.80 -1.54 -7.19
C ILE A 290 -11.35 -2.96 -7.53
N HIS A 291 -11.59 -3.94 -6.65
CA HIS A 291 -11.21 -5.34 -6.89
C HIS A 291 -12.05 -5.98 -8.01
N SER A 292 -13.35 -5.67 -8.09
CA SER A 292 -14.20 -6.14 -9.19
C SER A 292 -13.66 -5.66 -10.56
N ARG A 293 -13.24 -4.39 -10.64
CA ARG A 293 -12.62 -3.84 -11.85
C ARG A 293 -11.27 -4.47 -12.17
N LEU A 294 -10.46 -4.73 -11.15
CA LEU A 294 -9.18 -5.41 -11.31
C LEU A 294 -9.37 -6.79 -11.96
N GLN A 295 -10.30 -7.60 -11.44
CA GLN A 295 -10.58 -8.92 -12.00
C GLN A 295 -11.05 -8.88 -13.46
N VAL A 296 -11.89 -7.91 -13.81
CA VAL A 296 -12.32 -7.71 -15.21
C VAL A 296 -11.14 -7.33 -16.11
N GLY A 297 -10.29 -6.41 -15.65
CA GLY A 297 -9.09 -6.00 -16.38
C GLY A 297 -8.09 -7.14 -16.56
N MET A 298 -7.86 -7.95 -15.53
CA MET A 298 -6.95 -9.10 -15.61
C MET A 298 -7.38 -10.12 -16.65
N LYS A 299 -8.69 -10.46 -16.70
CA LYS A 299 -9.22 -11.37 -17.73
C LYS A 299 -9.07 -10.83 -19.15
N GLN A 300 -9.04 -9.50 -19.34
CA GLN A 300 -8.81 -8.91 -20.65
C GLN A 300 -7.34 -9.03 -21.06
N TYR A 301 -6.40 -8.99 -20.11
CA TYR A 301 -4.97 -9.10 -20.41
C TYR A 301 -4.59 -10.47 -20.99
N ASP A 302 -5.25 -11.55 -20.55
CA ASP A 302 -5.05 -12.89 -21.12
C ASP A 302 -5.31 -12.92 -22.65
N THR A 303 -6.17 -12.03 -23.15
CA THR A 303 -6.49 -11.91 -24.59
C THR A 303 -5.72 -10.80 -25.31
N GLU A 304 -5.40 -9.69 -24.64
CA GLU A 304 -4.74 -8.54 -25.27
C GLU A 304 -3.21 -8.69 -25.28
N PHE A 305 -2.65 -9.44 -24.33
CA PHE A 305 -1.21 -9.60 -24.11
C PHE A 305 -0.82 -11.08 -24.04
N GLU A 306 -1.23 -11.87 -25.04
CA GLU A 306 -0.99 -13.34 -25.11
C GLU A 306 0.48 -13.78 -25.00
N ARG A 307 1.41 -12.84 -25.19
CA ARG A 307 2.87 -13.08 -25.16
C ARG A 307 3.53 -12.73 -23.83
N THR A 308 2.76 -12.27 -22.83
CA THR A 308 3.28 -11.87 -21.53
C THR A 308 2.64 -12.75 -20.45
N ASP A 309 3.47 -13.40 -19.62
CA ASP A 309 2.97 -14.09 -18.44
C ASP A 309 2.69 -13.06 -17.33
N VAL A 310 1.52 -13.14 -16.68
CA VAL A 310 1.14 -12.23 -15.59
C VAL A 310 0.89 -13.04 -14.33
N ILE A 311 1.61 -12.71 -13.24
CA ILE A 311 1.46 -13.39 -11.95
C ILE A 311 0.96 -12.37 -10.92
N LEU A 312 -0.21 -12.63 -10.34
CA LEU A 312 -0.83 -11.81 -9.30
C LEU A 312 -0.67 -12.46 -7.92
N PHE A 313 -0.25 -11.63 -6.96
CA PHE A 313 -0.18 -11.95 -5.54
C PHE A 313 -1.13 -11.03 -4.76
N GLU A 314 -1.95 -11.66 -3.92
CA GLU A 314 -3.01 -11.02 -3.14
C GLU A 314 -3.09 -11.64 -1.73
N PRO A 315 -3.47 -10.88 -0.70
CA PRO A 315 -3.81 -11.46 0.59
C PRO A 315 -5.09 -12.30 0.53
N ASP A 316 -5.18 -13.27 1.43
CA ASP A 316 -6.39 -14.08 1.59
C ASP A 316 -7.61 -13.22 1.94
N ARG A 317 -8.73 -13.48 1.25
CA ARG A 317 -10.01 -12.78 1.46
C ARG A 317 -10.61 -12.97 2.85
N GLU A 318 -10.20 -14.03 3.54
CA GLU A 318 -10.67 -14.41 4.88
C GLU A 318 -9.78 -13.87 6.00
N ASP A 319 -8.77 -13.07 5.67
CA ASP A 319 -7.84 -12.50 6.64
C ASP A 319 -8.41 -11.26 7.34
N ALA A 320 -9.17 -11.51 8.41
CA ALA A 320 -9.75 -10.46 9.23
C ALA A 320 -8.67 -9.59 9.88
N LYS A 321 -7.53 -10.17 10.25
CA LYS A 321 -6.49 -9.44 10.98
C LYS A 321 -5.80 -8.45 10.06
N MET A 322 -5.49 -8.79 8.81
CA MET A 322 -5.03 -7.81 7.82
C MET A 322 -6.06 -6.69 7.67
N PHE A 323 -7.35 -7.02 7.51
CA PHE A 323 -8.40 -6.04 7.26
C PHE A 323 -8.57 -5.02 8.39
N PHE A 324 -8.45 -5.43 9.65
CA PHE A 324 -8.67 -4.56 10.82
C PHE A 324 -7.38 -4.00 11.45
N THR A 325 -6.19 -4.38 10.98
CA THR A 325 -4.95 -3.94 11.65
C THR A 325 -4.69 -2.45 11.47
N ASN A 326 -4.40 -1.79 12.60
CA ASN A 326 -3.88 -0.43 12.63
C ASN A 326 -2.37 -0.44 12.43
N VAL A 327 -1.89 0.07 11.29
CA VAL A 327 -0.45 0.17 10.96
C VAL A 327 0.23 1.45 11.45
N PHE A 328 -0.47 2.32 12.17
CA PHE A 328 0.17 3.49 12.77
C PHE A 328 0.96 3.15 14.05
N SER A 329 0.69 1.99 14.69
CA SER A 329 1.53 1.46 15.75
C SER A 329 2.73 0.68 15.21
N PHE A 330 3.86 0.69 15.92
CA PHE A 330 5.04 -0.09 15.56
C PHE A 330 4.75 -1.59 15.49
N SER A 331 4.08 -2.13 16.52
CA SER A 331 3.67 -3.54 16.56
C SER A 331 2.74 -3.91 15.41
N GLY A 332 1.83 -3.00 15.02
CA GLY A 332 0.95 -3.18 13.87
C GLY A 332 1.72 -3.29 12.55
N ARG A 333 2.71 -2.41 12.31
CA ARG A 333 3.56 -2.49 11.10
C ARG A 333 4.36 -3.77 11.05
N HIS A 334 5.01 -4.12 12.16
CA HIS A 334 5.80 -5.35 12.25
C HIS A 334 4.93 -6.57 11.98
N TRP A 335 3.72 -6.61 12.56
CA TRP A 335 2.80 -7.71 12.34
C TRP A 335 2.33 -7.78 10.88
N VAL A 336 1.90 -6.69 10.25
CA VAL A 336 1.44 -6.70 8.84
C VAL A 336 2.58 -7.10 7.90
N CYS A 337 3.79 -6.58 8.10
CA CYS A 337 4.94 -6.91 7.27
C CYS A 337 5.31 -8.39 7.40
N GLU A 338 5.43 -8.90 8.63
CA GLU A 338 5.70 -10.32 8.88
C GLU A 338 4.59 -11.21 8.32
N HIS A 339 3.34 -10.83 8.52
CA HIS A 339 2.19 -11.58 8.02
C HIS A 339 2.16 -11.63 6.49
N ALA A 340 2.40 -10.50 5.81
CA ALA A 340 2.51 -10.43 4.35
C ALA A 340 3.68 -11.29 3.83
N TYR A 341 4.82 -11.25 4.51
CA TYR A 341 5.98 -12.07 4.20
C TYR A 341 5.65 -13.58 4.29
N GLN A 342 5.02 -14.02 5.39
CA GLN A 342 4.68 -15.43 5.57
C GLN A 342 3.60 -15.91 4.60
N THR A 343 2.54 -15.11 4.41
CA THR A 343 1.45 -15.47 3.49
C THR A 343 1.92 -15.54 2.04
N THR A 344 2.82 -14.65 1.62
CA THR A 344 3.41 -14.70 0.27
C THR A 344 4.27 -15.95 0.06
N ARG A 345 5.07 -16.33 1.06
CA ARG A 345 5.84 -17.60 1.01
C ARG A 345 4.92 -18.82 0.92
N GLN A 346 3.86 -18.82 1.72
CA GLN A 346 2.87 -19.89 1.71
C GLN A 346 2.11 -19.96 0.38
N ASP A 347 1.76 -18.81 -0.22
CA ASP A 347 1.12 -18.72 -1.54
C ASP A 347 2.03 -19.33 -2.61
N LEU A 348 3.29 -18.91 -2.68
CA LEU A 348 4.30 -19.49 -3.58
C LEU A 348 4.44 -21.00 -3.43
N LEU A 349 4.50 -21.50 -2.20
CA LEU A 349 4.61 -22.93 -1.93
C LEU A 349 3.34 -23.69 -2.35
N SER A 350 2.16 -23.14 -2.07
CA SER A 350 0.88 -23.77 -2.40
C SER A 350 0.58 -23.80 -3.90
N ARG A 351 1.03 -22.76 -4.63
CA ARG A 351 0.87 -22.60 -6.08
C ARG A 351 2.10 -23.04 -6.87
N ARG A 352 3.05 -23.73 -6.24
CA ARG A 352 4.32 -24.13 -6.85
C ARG A 352 4.13 -24.87 -8.17
N ALA A 353 3.22 -25.84 -8.22
CA ALA A 353 2.97 -26.64 -9.42
C ALA A 353 2.46 -25.82 -10.62
N GLU A 354 1.77 -24.70 -10.35
CA GLU A 354 1.29 -23.74 -11.35
C GLU A 354 2.39 -22.75 -11.74
N LEU A 355 3.08 -22.17 -10.75
CA LEU A 355 3.98 -21.02 -10.94
C LEU A 355 5.39 -21.42 -11.39
N GLU A 356 5.92 -22.57 -10.98
CA GLU A 356 7.31 -22.97 -11.28
C GLU A 356 7.57 -23.14 -12.79
N PRO A 357 6.67 -23.77 -13.60
CA PRO A 357 6.83 -23.82 -15.05
C PRO A 357 6.77 -22.43 -15.72
N ILE A 358 5.99 -21.50 -15.16
CA ILE A 358 5.89 -20.12 -15.67
C ILE A 358 7.20 -19.38 -15.40
N LEU A 359 7.65 -19.36 -14.15
CA LEU A 359 8.88 -18.69 -13.73
C LEU A 359 10.12 -19.27 -14.42
N ALA A 360 10.19 -20.59 -14.62
CA ALA A 360 11.31 -21.23 -15.29
C ALA A 360 11.46 -20.80 -16.76
N ARG A 361 10.37 -20.48 -17.48
CA ARG A 361 10.44 -19.92 -18.84
C ARG A 361 11.16 -18.57 -18.88
N HIS A 362 11.21 -17.87 -17.75
CA HIS A 362 11.89 -16.58 -17.57
C HIS A 362 13.20 -16.71 -16.79
N GLY A 363 13.75 -17.92 -16.63
CA GLY A 363 15.02 -18.14 -15.93
C GLY A 363 14.94 -17.94 -14.41
N ILE A 364 13.74 -17.89 -13.83
CA ILE A 364 13.52 -17.71 -12.40
C ILE A 364 13.25 -19.06 -11.75
N ARG A 365 13.90 -19.31 -10.60
CA ARG A 365 13.73 -20.54 -9.81
C ARG A 365 13.21 -20.23 -8.42
N MET A 366 12.27 -21.02 -7.92
CA MET A 366 11.85 -20.94 -6.53
C MET A 366 12.84 -21.63 -5.59
N ARG A 367 13.22 -20.95 -4.51
CA ARG A 367 14.02 -21.47 -3.40
C ARG A 367 13.14 -22.19 -2.38
N VAL A 368 12.84 -23.46 -2.66
CA VAL A 368 11.93 -24.29 -1.86
C VAL A 368 12.43 -24.46 -0.42
N ASP A 369 13.75 -24.56 -0.25
CA ASP A 369 14.41 -24.59 1.06
C ASP A 369 14.02 -23.37 1.92
N LEU A 370 13.96 -22.18 1.30
CA LEU A 370 13.52 -20.97 1.98
C LEU A 370 12.01 -20.87 2.10
N LEU A 371 11.22 -21.53 1.26
CA LEU A 371 9.76 -21.54 1.40
C LEU A 371 9.30 -22.47 2.53
N GLU A 372 10.01 -23.57 2.78
CA GLU A 372 9.67 -24.56 3.82
C GLU A 372 10.22 -24.21 5.22
N ASP A 373 11.18 -23.27 5.31
CA ASP A 373 11.80 -22.85 6.57
C ASP A 373 10.81 -22.14 7.54
N ARG A 374 10.37 -22.85 8.58
CA ARG A 374 9.39 -22.33 9.55
C ARG A 374 9.94 -21.26 10.49
N ASP A 375 11.26 -21.17 10.65
CA ASP A 375 11.91 -20.23 11.58
C ASP A 375 12.34 -18.93 10.86
N ARG A 376 12.06 -18.83 9.57
CA ARG A 376 12.41 -17.68 8.75
C ARG A 376 11.38 -16.56 8.85
N HIS A 377 11.86 -15.35 9.09
CA HIS A 377 11.10 -14.11 9.25
C HIS A 377 11.58 -13.05 8.25
N TYR A 378 10.81 -11.98 8.03
CA TYR A 378 11.21 -10.92 7.07
C TYR A 378 12.55 -10.27 7.45
N TYR A 379 12.92 -10.30 8.74
CA TYR A 379 14.14 -9.73 9.29
C TYR A 379 15.30 -10.72 9.46
N THR A 380 15.13 -12.00 9.12
CA THR A 380 16.20 -13.01 9.30
C THR A 380 17.45 -12.66 8.49
N GLY A 381 17.30 -12.10 7.28
CA GLY A 381 18.40 -11.61 6.45
C GLY A 381 18.90 -10.19 6.79
N LEU A 382 18.17 -9.41 7.58
CA LEU A 382 18.53 -8.02 7.93
C LEU A 382 19.66 -7.94 8.96
N ARG A 383 19.84 -9.00 9.77
CA ARG A 383 20.76 -9.00 10.92
C ARG A 383 22.24 -9.22 10.56
N ASP A 384 22.53 -9.72 9.36
CA ASP A 384 23.90 -10.10 8.99
C ASP A 384 24.80 -8.91 8.61
N GLN A 385 24.25 -7.68 8.55
CA GLN A 385 24.99 -6.48 8.16
C GLN A 385 25.55 -5.66 9.34
N ARG A 386 25.30 -6.05 10.60
CA ARG A 386 25.95 -5.42 11.76
C ARG A 386 26.43 -6.49 12.73
N GLY A 387 27.75 -6.68 12.81
CA GLY A 387 28.44 -7.64 13.66
C GLY A 387 28.27 -7.43 15.18
N LEU A 388 27.05 -7.56 15.70
CA LEU A 388 26.78 -7.66 17.13
C LEU A 388 26.23 -9.06 17.45
N ALA A 389 27.17 -10.00 17.56
CA ALA A 389 26.93 -11.33 18.06
C ALA A 389 26.65 -11.29 19.58
N ALA A 390 25.37 -11.33 19.97
CA ALA A 390 24.97 -11.79 21.29
C ALA A 390 24.88 -13.34 21.30
N PRO A 391 25.39 -14.06 22.31
CA PRO A 391 25.48 -15.52 22.29
C PRO A 391 24.12 -16.23 22.17
N ALA A 392 24.08 -17.29 21.35
CA ALA A 392 22.88 -18.01 20.93
C ALA A 392 22.03 -18.64 22.05
N ARG A 393 22.54 -18.80 23.27
CA ARG A 393 21.85 -19.51 24.36
C ARG A 393 20.76 -18.70 25.09
N TYR A 394 20.66 -17.39 24.89
CA TYR A 394 19.67 -16.54 25.57
C TYR A 394 18.63 -15.89 24.63
N ARG A 395 18.81 -15.97 23.30
CA ARG A 395 18.03 -15.19 22.31
C ARG A 395 16.56 -15.60 22.16
N GLY A 396 16.26 -16.89 22.16
CA GLY A 396 14.91 -17.36 21.84
C GLY A 396 13.91 -17.26 23.01
N ARG A 397 14.39 -17.20 24.25
CA ARG A 397 13.52 -17.16 25.44
C ARG A 397 13.23 -15.71 25.84
N LEU A 398 14.26 -14.87 25.90
CA LEU A 398 14.13 -13.47 26.32
C LEU A 398 13.25 -12.62 25.38
N VAL A 399 13.32 -12.84 24.07
CA VAL A 399 12.48 -12.12 23.09
C VAL A 399 11.03 -12.59 23.12
N ARG A 400 10.79 -13.90 23.34
CA ARG A 400 9.45 -14.46 23.54
C ARG A 400 8.84 -13.99 24.85
N ASP A 401 9.62 -14.00 25.92
CA ASP A 401 9.20 -13.55 27.24
C ASP A 401 8.90 -12.05 27.21
N LEU A 402 9.71 -11.24 26.51
CA LEU A 402 9.46 -9.80 26.35
C LEU A 402 8.19 -9.53 25.53
N HIS A 403 7.98 -10.22 24.41
CA HIS A 403 6.75 -10.10 23.62
C HIS A 403 5.51 -10.52 24.42
N ALA A 404 5.57 -11.68 25.10
CA ALA A 404 4.47 -12.15 25.94
C ALA A 404 4.15 -11.19 27.09
N THR A 405 5.19 -10.55 27.66
CA THR A 405 5.02 -9.55 28.74
C THR A 405 4.41 -8.25 28.20
N LEU A 406 4.81 -7.82 27.00
CA LEU A 406 4.24 -6.63 26.34
C LEU A 406 2.77 -6.87 25.94
N ASP A 407 2.44 -8.06 25.42
CA ASP A 407 1.07 -8.44 25.10
C ASP A 407 0.19 -8.49 26.36
N GLN A 408 0.68 -9.09 27.45
CA GLN A 408 -0.03 -9.11 28.74
C GLN A 408 -0.25 -7.70 29.32
N LEU A 409 0.76 -6.82 29.23
CA LEU A 409 0.62 -5.43 29.67
C LEU A 409 -0.40 -4.67 28.82
N GLN A 410 -0.42 -4.91 27.51
CA GLN A 410 -1.36 -4.25 26.61
C GLN A 410 -2.81 -4.74 26.81
N ASP A 411 -3.01 -6.03 27.09
CA ASP A 411 -4.32 -6.57 27.46
C ASP A 411 -4.80 -6.02 28.81
N CYS A 412 -3.90 -5.88 29.79
CA CYS A 412 -4.22 -5.26 31.08
C CYS A 412 -4.55 -3.76 30.96
N LEU A 413 -3.87 -3.03 30.07
CA LEU A 413 -4.14 -1.62 29.79
C LEU A 413 -5.41 -1.41 28.95
N GLY A 414 -5.73 -2.35 28.06
CA GLY A 414 -6.99 -2.38 27.30
C GLY A 414 -8.20 -2.68 28.19
N ALA A 415 -8.04 -3.58 29.16
CA ALA A 415 -9.10 -3.92 30.12
C ALA A 415 -9.40 -2.81 31.14
N THR A 416 -8.44 -1.91 31.41
CA THR A 416 -8.62 -0.79 32.36
C THR A 416 -9.25 0.46 31.72
N ALA A 417 -9.36 0.51 30.38
CA ALA A 417 -10.04 1.60 29.67
C ALA A 417 -11.58 1.38 29.51
N GLY A 418 -12.11 0.25 29.97
CA GLY A 418 -13.55 -0.02 30.06
C GLY A 418 -14.06 0.10 31.49
N GLY A 419 -14.84 1.16 31.79
CA GLY A 419 -15.49 1.33 33.09
C GLY A 419 -16.49 0.22 33.44
N PRO A 420 -16.84 0.04 34.73
CA PRO A 420 -17.32 -1.23 35.27
C PRO A 420 -18.80 -1.48 34.98
N SER A 421 -19.12 -2.61 34.35
CA SER A 421 -20.45 -3.23 34.45
C SER A 421 -20.40 -4.31 35.52
N SER A 422 -21.11 -4.05 36.61
CA SER A 422 -21.45 -4.96 37.69
C SER A 422 -21.86 -6.36 37.23
N GLN A 423 -21.17 -7.40 37.71
CA GLN A 423 -21.81 -8.63 38.17
C GLN A 423 -20.86 -9.44 39.06
N GLU A 424 -21.37 -9.74 40.25
CA GLU A 424 -20.76 -10.51 41.32
C GLU A 424 -20.52 -11.97 40.89
N GLY A 425 -19.40 -12.57 41.34
CA GLY A 425 -19.13 -13.98 41.08
C GLY A 425 -17.77 -14.49 41.59
N GLY A 426 -17.63 -14.59 42.92
CA GLY A 426 -16.81 -15.60 43.62
C GLY A 426 -15.37 -15.88 43.17
N CYS A 427 -14.41 -15.17 43.77
CA CYS A 427 -12.98 -15.53 43.71
C CYS A 427 -12.69 -16.71 44.67
N GLN A 428 -12.47 -17.92 44.14
CA GLN A 428 -11.81 -19.01 44.89
C GLN A 428 -10.32 -19.04 44.55
N ALA A 429 -9.51 -18.71 45.54
CA ALA A 429 -8.05 -18.73 45.48
C ALA A 429 -7.52 -20.17 45.55
N VAL A 430 -6.76 -20.60 44.53
CA VAL A 430 -5.95 -21.82 44.56
C VAL A 430 -4.52 -21.45 44.96
N LYS A 431 -4.07 -21.95 46.13
CA LYS A 431 -2.70 -21.84 46.62
C LYS A 431 -1.72 -22.68 45.78
N PRO A 432 -0.45 -22.28 45.63
CA PRO A 432 0.56 -23.08 44.95
C PRO A 432 1.06 -24.19 45.88
N ASN A 433 1.10 -25.43 45.37
CA ASN A 433 1.67 -26.56 46.09
C ASN A 433 3.16 -26.68 45.75
N SER A 434 3.99 -26.67 46.79
CA SER A 434 5.43 -26.85 46.72
C SER A 434 5.82 -28.29 47.07
N ARG A 435 6.68 -28.87 46.23
CA ARG A 435 7.62 -29.99 46.47
C ARG A 435 7.04 -31.40 46.68
N GLY A 436 7.66 -32.32 45.93
CA GLY A 436 7.64 -33.77 46.02
C GLY A 436 8.47 -34.31 44.88
#